data_AF-A0ABD3DM28-F1
#
_entry.id   AF-A0ABD3DM28-F1
#
_cell.length_a   1.000
_cell.length_b   1.000
_cell.length_c   1.000
_cell.angle_alpha   90.00
_cell.angle_beta   90.00
_cell.angle_gamma   90.00
#
_symmetry.space_group_name_H-M   'P 1'
#
loop_
_entity.id
_entity.type
_entity.pdbx_description
1 polymer ?
#
loop_
_entity_poly.entity_id
_entity_poly.type
_entity_poly.pdbx_seq_one_letter_code
_entity_poly.pdbx_strand_id
1 'polypeptide(L)'
;MFGIFGWLNVRPNNPDFIISSPNFPVQNNSAMIFDLEVSNPNLWTGVYYSVINLELLGTDGDVVGTNITPGFHQGYKNVTLKIVINTGQEFWQAGDVDFMVRIKTDVKFRVIGWTRKAHRVIYQQRFRYVNNKN
;
A
#
# COMPACT_ATOMS: atom_id res chain seq x y z
N MET A 1 43.91 15.06 -15.88
CA MET A 1 42.99 13.91 -15.69
C MET A 1 41.67 14.46 -15.16
N PHE A 2 40.73 14.81 -16.05
CA PHE A 2 39.42 15.30 -15.65
C PHE A 2 38.42 14.15 -15.77
N GLY A 3 38.11 13.51 -14.64
CA GLY A 3 37.09 12.47 -14.57
C GLY A 3 35.72 13.12 -14.66
N ILE A 4 35.06 12.97 -15.81
CA ILE A 4 33.74 13.53 -16.09
C ILE A 4 32.72 12.85 -15.17
N PHE A 5 31.93 13.70 -14.50
CA PHE A 5 30.83 13.36 -13.61
C PHE A 5 29.92 12.26 -14.18
N GLY A 6 29.91 11.09 -13.53
CA GLY A 6 28.88 10.07 -13.72
C GLY A 6 27.54 10.52 -13.14
N TRP A 7 26.93 11.56 -13.71
CA TRP A 7 25.56 12.00 -13.38
C TRP A 7 24.50 11.16 -14.13
N LEU A 8 24.89 10.03 -14.75
CA LEU A 8 23.99 9.23 -15.56
C LEU A 8 22.98 8.46 -14.70
N ASN A 9 21.70 8.81 -14.89
CA ASN A 9 20.54 7.93 -14.69
C ASN A 9 20.24 7.46 -13.25
N VAL A 10 20.27 8.35 -12.27
CA VAL A 10 19.49 8.10 -11.03
C VAL A 10 18.01 8.35 -11.36
N ARG A 11 17.36 7.37 -11.98
CA ARG A 11 15.90 7.31 -12.09
C ARG A 11 15.39 6.68 -10.81
N PRO A 12 14.58 7.41 -10.01
CA PRO A 12 13.98 6.80 -8.84
C PRO A 12 13.06 5.66 -9.26
N ASN A 13 13.22 4.52 -8.62
CA ASN A 13 12.32 3.39 -8.69
C ASN A 13 11.06 3.67 -7.88
N ASN A 14 9.94 3.09 -8.30
CA ASN A 14 8.71 3.16 -7.52
C ASN A 14 8.89 2.48 -6.16
N PRO A 15 8.20 2.96 -5.12
CA PRO A 15 8.16 2.24 -3.86
C PRO A 15 7.39 0.94 -4.00
N ASP A 16 7.81 -0.04 -3.20
CA ASP A 16 7.17 -1.34 -3.12
C ASP A 16 6.20 -1.37 -1.93
N PHE A 17 5.08 -2.05 -2.12
CA PHE A 17 4.05 -2.24 -1.11
C PHE A 17 3.88 -3.72 -0.85
N ILE A 18 3.86 -4.11 0.42
CA ILE A 18 3.58 -5.48 0.85
C ILE A 18 2.47 -5.40 1.88
N ILE A 19 1.38 -6.12 1.62
CA ILE A 19 0.25 -6.20 2.55
C ILE A 19 0.31 -7.57 3.22
N SER A 20 0.41 -7.57 4.54
CA SER A 20 0.33 -8.79 5.35
C SER A 20 -1.06 -9.38 5.32
N SER A 21 -1.19 -10.68 5.63
CA SER A 21 -2.50 -11.30 5.83
C SER A 21 -3.34 -10.54 6.87
N PRO A 22 -4.66 -10.44 6.68
CA PRO A 22 -5.54 -9.73 7.62
C PRO A 22 -5.50 -10.37 9.00
N ASN A 23 -5.49 -9.52 10.03
CA ASN A 23 -5.85 -9.89 11.39
C ASN A 23 -7.31 -9.48 11.66
N PHE A 24 -8.03 -10.36 12.36
CA PHE A 24 -9.45 -10.19 12.65
C PHE A 24 -9.63 -9.85 14.14
N PRO A 25 -10.21 -8.68 14.47
CA PRO A 25 -10.64 -8.44 15.83
C PRO A 25 -11.80 -9.39 16.14
N VAL A 26 -11.60 -10.23 17.17
CA VAL A 26 -12.46 -11.36 17.60
C VAL A 26 -13.93 -10.98 17.87
N GLN A 27 -14.28 -9.69 17.93
CA GLN A 27 -15.57 -9.23 18.44
C GLN A 27 -16.49 -8.52 17.46
N ASN A 28 -16.06 -8.12 16.26
CA ASN A 28 -16.95 -7.50 15.28
C ASN A 28 -16.38 -7.73 13.87
N ASN A 29 -17.01 -8.62 13.10
CA ASN A 29 -16.65 -9.00 11.72
C ASN A 29 -16.84 -7.86 10.70
N SER A 30 -16.67 -6.61 11.09
CA SER A 30 -16.92 -5.43 10.26
C SER A 30 -15.65 -4.67 9.93
N ALA A 31 -14.48 -5.14 10.36
CA ALA A 31 -13.21 -4.50 10.07
C ALA A 31 -12.08 -5.51 9.88
N MET A 32 -11.26 -5.31 8.85
CA MET A 32 -10.01 -6.01 8.65
C MET A 32 -8.83 -5.13 8.97
N ILE A 33 -7.88 -5.69 9.71
CA ILE A 33 -6.65 -5.02 10.07
C ILE A 33 -5.52 -5.64 9.27
N PHE A 34 -4.78 -4.84 8.52
CA PHE A 34 -3.59 -5.30 7.81
C PHE A 34 -2.38 -4.48 8.26
N ASP A 35 -1.21 -5.08 8.13
CA ASP A 35 0.04 -4.35 8.17
C ASP A 35 0.47 -4.08 6.72
N LEU A 36 0.61 -2.81 6.38
CA LEU A 36 1.11 -2.34 5.10
C LEU A 36 2.57 -1.94 5.28
N GLU A 37 3.47 -2.74 4.73
CA GLU A 37 4.88 -2.37 4.62
C GLU A 37 5.12 -1.62 3.32
N VAL A 38 5.74 -0.44 3.43
CA VAL A 38 6.15 0.40 2.32
C VAL A 38 7.66 0.46 2.29
N SER A 39 8.26 -0.04 1.21
CA SER A 39 9.70 -0.06 1.02
C SER A 39 10.11 0.98 -0.02
N ASN A 40 11.14 1.76 0.30
CA ASN A 40 11.74 2.69 -0.64
C ASN A 40 13.05 2.09 -1.18
N PRO A 41 13.07 1.57 -2.42
CA PRO A 41 14.28 0.98 -3.00
C PRO A 41 15.33 2.04 -3.39
N ASN A 42 15.02 3.33 -3.26
CA ASN A 42 15.90 4.40 -3.68
C ASN A 42 16.92 4.76 -2.60
N LEU A 43 18.18 4.49 -2.92
CA LEU A 43 19.32 5.01 -2.21
C LEU A 43 19.31 6.55 -2.26
N TRP A 44 19.32 7.19 -1.08
CA TRP A 44 19.55 8.64 -0.92
C TRP A 44 18.46 9.56 -1.51
N THR A 45 17.31 8.99 -1.90
CA THR A 45 16.14 9.73 -2.37
C THR A 45 14.96 9.53 -1.42
N GLY A 46 14.40 10.62 -0.91
CA GLY A 46 13.16 10.58 -0.11
C GLY A 46 11.92 10.47 -1.00
N VAL A 47 10.87 9.86 -0.46
CA VAL A 47 9.61 9.64 -1.15
C VAL A 47 8.49 10.32 -0.36
N TYR A 48 7.77 11.23 -1.01
CA TYR A 48 6.56 11.83 -0.45
C TYR A 48 5.34 11.12 -1.03
N TYR A 49 4.53 10.57 -0.14
CA TYR A 49 3.25 9.98 -0.47
C TYR A 49 2.16 11.01 -0.23
N SER A 50 1.28 11.16 -1.21
CA SER A 50 0.01 11.85 -1.00
C SER A 50 -0.95 10.94 -0.21
N VAL A 51 -2.20 11.36 -0.05
CA VAL A 51 -3.24 10.52 0.59
C VAL A 51 -3.24 9.13 -0.04
N ILE A 52 -3.18 8.11 0.80
CA ILE A 52 -3.23 6.71 0.38
C ILE A 52 -4.67 6.25 0.50
N ASN A 53 -5.27 5.94 -0.63
CA ASN A 53 -6.61 5.34 -0.69
C ASN A 53 -6.48 3.83 -0.73
N LEU A 54 -7.13 3.17 0.20
CA LEU A 54 -7.19 1.73 0.35
C LEU A 54 -8.60 1.28 -0.01
N GLU A 55 -8.70 0.37 -0.96
CA GLU A 55 -9.95 -0.25 -1.40
C GLU A 55 -9.86 -1.74 -1.16
N LEU A 56 -10.88 -2.30 -0.53
CA LEU A 56 -11.12 -3.73 -0.51
C LEU A 56 -12.11 -4.06 -1.61
N LEU A 57 -11.76 -5.02 -2.45
CA LEU A 57 -12.52 -5.43 -3.60
C LEU A 57 -12.98 -6.87 -3.40
N GLY A 58 -14.27 -7.11 -3.62
CA GLY A 58 -14.85 -8.44 -3.63
C GLY A 58 -14.46 -9.22 -4.89
N THR A 59 -14.96 -10.45 -5.00
CA THR A 59 -14.69 -11.33 -6.15
C THR A 59 -15.17 -10.73 -7.47
N ASP A 60 -16.29 -9.99 -7.45
CA ASP A 60 -16.87 -9.34 -8.62
C ASP A 60 -16.15 -8.02 -9.00
N GLY A 61 -15.14 -7.60 -8.23
CA GLY A 61 -14.39 -6.37 -8.44
C GLY A 61 -15.04 -5.13 -7.82
N ASP A 62 -16.18 -5.28 -7.16
CA ASP A 62 -16.88 -4.21 -6.45
C ASP A 62 -16.14 -3.79 -5.17
N VAL A 63 -16.20 -2.50 -4.86
CA VAL A 63 -15.61 -1.95 -3.64
C VAL A 63 -16.51 -2.27 -2.44
N VAL A 64 -16.05 -3.19 -1.60
CA VAL A 64 -16.76 -3.67 -0.40
C VAL A 64 -16.29 -3.01 0.90
N GLY A 65 -15.20 -2.23 0.82
CA GLY A 65 -14.66 -1.48 1.95
C GLY A 65 -13.62 -0.46 1.50
N THR A 66 -13.48 0.64 2.25
CA THR A 66 -12.47 1.67 1.97
C THR A 66 -11.83 2.19 3.26
N ASN A 67 -10.61 2.70 3.15
CA ASN A 67 -9.94 3.48 4.18
C ASN A 67 -9.03 4.53 3.51
N ILE A 68 -8.81 5.64 4.21
CA ILE A 68 -7.83 6.65 3.81
C ILE A 68 -6.75 6.77 4.88
N THR A 69 -5.50 6.76 4.46
CA THR A 69 -4.35 7.05 5.32
C THR A 69 -3.72 8.38 4.89
N PRO A 70 -3.43 9.30 5.83
CA PRO A 70 -2.76 10.55 5.51
C PRO A 70 -1.44 10.32 4.76
N GLY A 71 -1.13 11.24 3.84
CA GLY A 71 0.16 11.23 3.17
C GLY A 71 1.31 11.46 4.16
N PHE A 72 2.47 10.87 3.87
CA PHE A 72 3.65 10.97 4.71
C PHE A 72 4.92 11.05 3.89
N HIS A 73 6.00 11.45 4.55
CA HIS A 73 7.34 11.45 3.97
C HIS A 73 8.12 10.24 4.47
N GLN A 74 8.64 9.45 3.55
CA GLN A 74 9.56 8.35 3.82
C GLN A 74 10.98 8.75 3.42
N GLY A 75 11.91 8.60 4.35
CA GLY A 75 13.34 8.63 4.05
C GLY A 75 13.81 7.33 3.40
N TYR A 76 14.86 6.73 3.95
CA TYR A 76 15.50 5.54 3.37
C TYR A 76 15.11 4.23 4.05
N LYS A 77 14.28 4.29 5.08
CA LYS A 77 13.86 3.13 5.87
C LYS A 77 12.46 2.68 5.46
N ASN A 78 12.21 1.38 5.60
CA ASN A 78 10.86 0.84 5.46
C ASN A 78 9.94 1.44 6.52
N VAL A 79 8.69 1.62 6.14
CA VAL A 79 7.63 2.12 7.02
C VAL A 79 6.53 1.09 7.05
N THR A 80 6.12 0.68 8.24
CA THR A 80 4.97 -0.20 8.45
C THR A 80 3.80 0.63 8.96
N LEU A 81 2.67 0.54 8.27
CA LEU A 81 1.43 1.22 8.62
C LEU A 81 0.38 0.18 8.97
N LYS A 82 -0.28 0.34 10.13
CA LYS A 82 -1.45 -0.47 10.45
C LYS A 82 -2.67 0.16 9.79
N ILE A 83 -3.30 -0.59 8.89
CA ILE A 83 -4.46 -0.14 8.13
C ILE A 83 -5.71 -0.91 8.59
N VAL A 84 -6.83 -0.21 8.73
CA VAL A 84 -8.10 -0.80 9.17
C VAL A 84 -9.15 -0.52 8.12
N ILE A 85 -9.57 -1.52 7.36
CA ILE A 85 -10.60 -1.37 6.34
C ILE A 85 -11.91 -1.88 6.91
N ASN A 86 -12.90 -0.99 7.02
CA ASN A 86 -14.24 -1.37 7.43
C ASN A 86 -14.96 -2.06 6.27
N THR A 87 -15.57 -3.20 6.55
CA THR A 87 -16.28 -4.06 5.60
C THR A 87 -17.71 -4.27 6.08
N GLY A 88 -18.65 -4.41 5.15
CA GLY A 88 -20.01 -4.84 5.49
C GLY A 88 -20.00 -6.24 6.13
N GLN A 89 -20.89 -6.47 7.10
CA GLN A 89 -21.05 -7.76 7.80
C GLN A 89 -21.40 -8.91 6.84
N GLU A 90 -22.03 -8.60 5.71
CA GLU A 90 -22.44 -9.54 4.67
C GLU A 90 -21.26 -10.16 3.91
N PHE A 91 -20.12 -9.46 3.84
CA PHE A 91 -18.91 -9.94 3.14
C PHE A 91 -18.38 -11.26 3.72
N TRP A 92 -18.61 -11.50 5.02
CA TRP A 92 -18.08 -12.65 5.76
C TRP A 92 -19.04 -13.83 5.87
N GLN A 93 -20.30 -13.65 5.52
CA GLN A 93 -21.31 -14.70 5.70
C GLN A 93 -21.14 -15.85 4.68
N ALA A 94 -20.33 -15.65 3.64
CA ALA A 94 -20.14 -16.59 2.54
C ALA A 94 -19.13 -17.73 2.81
N GLY A 95 -18.41 -17.72 3.93
CA GLY A 95 -17.43 -18.78 4.26
C GLY A 95 -16.03 -18.47 3.73
N ASP A 96 -15.54 -19.23 2.74
CA ASP A 96 -14.29 -18.94 2.05
C ASP A 96 -14.46 -17.68 1.19
N VAL A 97 -13.59 -16.69 1.37
CA VAL A 97 -13.71 -15.40 0.69
C VAL A 97 -12.41 -15.04 -0.01
N ASP A 98 -12.51 -14.88 -1.33
CA ASP A 98 -11.46 -14.34 -2.18
C ASP A 98 -11.65 -12.83 -2.35
N PHE A 99 -10.60 -12.08 -2.06
CA PHE A 99 -10.66 -10.62 -2.11
C PHE A 99 -9.35 -9.99 -2.54
N MET A 100 -9.40 -8.72 -2.92
CA MET A 100 -8.24 -7.97 -3.35
C MET A 100 -8.15 -6.66 -2.61
N VAL A 101 -6.97 -6.35 -2.09
CA VAL A 101 -6.69 -5.03 -1.52
C VAL A 101 -5.97 -4.20 -2.58
N ARG A 102 -6.53 -3.03 -2.89
CA ARG A 102 -5.98 -2.08 -3.85
C ARG A 102 -5.55 -0.81 -3.14
N ILE A 103 -4.31 -0.40 -3.40
CA ILE A 103 -3.71 0.84 -2.91
C ILE A 103 -3.62 1.83 -4.07
N LYS A 104 -4.07 3.06 -3.86
CA LYS A 104 -3.94 4.17 -4.82
C LYS A 104 -3.33 5.38 -4.10
N THR A 105 -2.16 5.82 -4.55
CA THR A 105 -1.49 7.01 -4.02
C THR A 105 -0.69 7.72 -5.10
N ASP A 106 -0.43 9.01 -4.91
CA ASP A 106 0.50 9.78 -5.74
C ASP A 106 1.83 9.94 -5.03
N VAL A 107 2.91 9.62 -5.74
CA VAL A 107 4.26 9.62 -5.21
C VAL A 107 5.08 10.75 -5.84
N LYS A 108 5.85 11.47 -5.01
CA LYS A 108 6.83 12.48 -5.44
C LYS A 108 8.20 12.12 -4.89
N PHE A 109 9.21 12.08 -5.75
CA PHE A 109 10.59 11.84 -5.34
C PHE A 109 11.31 13.15 -5.09
N ARG A 110 12.04 13.23 -3.96
CA ARG A 110 12.96 14.32 -3.68
C ARG A 110 14.39 13.80 -3.79
N VAL A 111 15.01 14.13 -4.92
CA VAL A 111 16.45 13.94 -5.15
C VAL A 111 17.13 15.23 -4.73
N ILE A 112 18.38 15.19 -4.25
CA ILE A 112 19.13 16.33 -3.71
C ILE A 112 18.88 17.63 -4.52
N GLY A 113 18.14 18.58 -3.93
CA GLY A 113 17.80 19.88 -4.53
C GLY A 113 16.61 19.93 -5.49
N TRP A 114 16.05 18.79 -5.92
CA TRP A 114 15.02 18.71 -6.95
C TRP A 114 13.86 17.77 -6.57
N THR A 115 12.63 18.26 -6.70
CA THR A 115 11.42 17.43 -6.54
C THR A 115 10.90 17.04 -7.91
N ARG A 116 10.67 15.75 -8.15
CA ARG A 116 10.04 15.27 -9.38
C ARG A 116 8.53 15.47 -9.34
N LYS A 117 7.91 15.54 -10.53
CA LYS A 117 6.46 15.58 -10.67
C LYS A 117 5.83 14.36 -9.98
N ALA A 118 4.67 14.58 -9.37
CA ALA A 118 3.89 13.48 -8.81
C ALA A 118 3.49 12.52 -9.92
N HIS A 119 3.51 11.23 -9.64
CA HIS A 119 2.85 10.26 -10.50
C HIS A 119 2.09 9.26 -9.64
N ARG A 120 1.03 8.72 -10.24
CA ARG A 120 0.14 7.79 -9.57
C ARG A 120 0.76 6.41 -9.51
N VAL A 121 0.67 5.80 -8.34
CA VAL A 121 1.02 4.40 -8.09
C VAL A 121 -0.24 3.66 -7.68
N ILE A 122 -0.48 2.53 -8.33
CA ILE A 122 -1.59 1.63 -8.03
C ILE A 122 -0.98 0.26 -7.75
N TYR A 123 -1.21 -0.26 -6.55
CA TYR A 123 -0.78 -1.58 -6.15
C TYR A 123 -1.99 -2.45 -5.81
N GLN A 124 -1.91 -3.74 -6.09
CA GLN A 124 -3.00 -4.69 -5.86
C GLN A 124 -2.43 -6.01 -5.34
N GLN A 125 -3.04 -6.55 -4.30
CA GLN A 125 -2.68 -7.86 -3.76
C GLN A 125 -3.95 -8.67 -3.50
N ARG A 126 -3.97 -9.89 -4.02
CA ARG A 126 -5.06 -10.85 -3.84
C ARG A 126 -4.82 -11.69 -2.59
N PHE A 127 -5.89 -11.91 -1.84
CA PHE A 127 -5.94 -12.76 -0.67
C PHE A 127 -7.05 -13.78 -0.83
N ARG A 128 -6.82 -14.94 -0.22
CA ARG A 128 -7.82 -15.99 -0.05
C ARG A 128 -7.94 -16.26 1.43
N TYR A 129 -9.11 -16.00 1.99
CA TYR A 129 -9.45 -16.37 3.34
C TYR A 129 -10.18 -17.70 3.32
N VAL A 130 -9.67 -18.67 4.10
CA VAL A 130 -10.27 -19.98 4.25
C VAL A 130 -10.83 -20.07 5.66
N ASN A 131 -12.13 -20.27 5.78
CA ASN A 131 -12.77 -20.43 7.08
C ASN A 131 -12.67 -21.89 7.49
N ASN A 132 -11.64 -22.23 8.28
CA ASN A 132 -11.50 -23.56 8.85
C ASN A 132 -12.56 -23.79 9.94
N LYS A 133 -13.78 -24.12 9.51
CA LYS A 133 -14.79 -24.72 10.39
C LYS A 133 -14.41 -26.18 10.59
N ASN A 134 -13.83 -26.49 11.75
CA ASN A 134 -13.83 -27.86 12.29
C ASN A 134 -15.21 -28.21 12.81
#